data_AF-A0A6N3CGJ7-F1
#
_entry.id   AF-A0A6N3CGJ7-F1
#
_cell.length_a   1.000
_cell.length_b   1.000
_cell.length_c   1.000
_cell.angle_alpha   90.00
_cell.angle_beta   90.00
_cell.angle_gamma   90.00
#
_symmetry.space_group_name_H-M   'P 1'
#
loop_
_entity.id
_entity.type
_entity.pdbx_description
1 polymer ?
#
loop_
_entity_poly.entity_id
_entity_poly.type
_entity_poly.pdbx_seq_one_letter_code
_entity_poly.pdbx_strand_id
1 'polypeptide(L)' 'MKTDNYIYDYIADLVNAKFVKKEKAIGYCEKFHSKNRLSDEEYKDLILLIESSYEN' A
#
# COMPACT_ATOMS: atom_id res chain seq x y z
N MET A 1 -5.14 10.40 -3.29
CA MET A 1 -6.55 10.21 -3.70
C MET A 1 -7.24 9.52 -2.53
N LYS A 2 -8.40 9.97 -2.03
CA LYS A 2 -9.16 9.13 -1.08
C LYS A 2 -9.89 8.09 -1.92
N THR A 3 -9.49 6.83 -1.81
CA THR A 3 -10.23 5.72 -2.39
C THR A 3 -11.32 5.33 -1.40
N ASP A 4 -12.47 4.81 -1.86
CA ASP A 4 -13.49 4.27 -0.94
C ASP A 4 -13.06 2.93 -0.30
N ASN A 5 -11.81 2.53 -0.53
CA ASN A 5 -11.25 1.26 -0.09
C ASN A 5 -10.44 1.44 1.20
N TYR A 6 -11.05 1.06 2.32
CA TYR A 6 -10.41 1.15 3.64
C TYR A 6 -9.08 0.39 3.74
N ILE A 7 -8.85 -0.63 2.91
CA ILE A 7 -7.59 -1.40 2.90
C ILE A 7 -6.48 -0.57 2.29
N TYR A 8 -6.78 0.18 1.22
CA TYR A 8 -5.84 1.11 0.63
C TYR A 8 -5.45 2.17 1.66
N ASP A 9 -6.43 2.83 2.27
CA ASP A 9 -6.18 3.90 3.25
C ASP A 9 -5.35 3.38 4.43
N TYR A 10 -5.71 2.18 4.95
CA TYR A 10 -4.97 1.54 6.03
C TYR A 10 -3.49 1.30 5.68
N ILE A 11 -3.19 0.79 4.48
CA ILE A 11 -1.80 0.53 4.07
C ILE A 11 -1.05 1.85 3.86
N ALA A 12 -1.69 2.83 3.21
CA ALA A 12 -1.11 4.15 2.99
C ALA A 12 -0.76 4.84 4.32
N ASP A 13 -1.64 4.77 5.31
CA ASP A 13 -1.41 5.34 6.64
C ASP A 13 -0.22 4.66 7.35
N LEU A 14 -0.13 3.32 7.29
CA LEU A 14 1.00 2.58 7.87
C LEU A 14 2.35 2.97 7.24
N VAL A 15 2.36 3.16 5.93
CA VAL A 15 3.54 3.54 5.15
C VAL A 15 3.96 4.98 5.46
N ASN A 16 3.01 5.93 5.39
CA ASN A 16 3.25 7.34 5.65
C ASN A 16 3.76 7.60 7.08
N ALA A 17 3.20 6.88 8.06
CA ALA A 17 3.65 6.96 9.45
C ALA A 17 4.92 6.13 9.74
N LYS A 18 5.48 5.42 8.74
CA LYS A 18 6.66 4.54 8.86
C LYS A 18 6.52 3.48 9.97
N PHE A 19 5.29 3.02 10.25
CA PHE A 19 5.03 1.97 11.25
C PHE A 19 5.46 0.58 10.80
N VAL A 20 5.68 0.40 9.49
CA VAL A 20 6.11 -0.86 8.88
C VAL A 20 7.40 -0.66 8.09
N LYS A 21 8.10 -1.75 7.78
CA LYS A 21 9.23 -1.74 6.84
C LYS A 21 8.72 -1.89 5.41
N LYS A 22 9.50 -1.40 4.44
CA LYS A 22 9.22 -1.50 3.00
C LYS A 22 8.73 -2.89 2.57
N GLU A 23 9.51 -3.93 2.86
CA GLU A 23 9.20 -5.33 2.50
C GLU A 23 7.83 -5.79 3.03
N LYS A 24 7.49 -5.37 4.26
CA LYS A 24 6.22 -5.72 4.91
C LYS A 24 5.04 -4.97 4.29
N ALA A 25 5.24 -3.72 3.90
CA ALA A 25 4.22 -2.94 3.18
C ALA A 25 3.93 -3.53 1.79
N ILE A 26 4.97 -3.92 1.05
CA ILE A 26 4.83 -4.62 -0.25
C ILE A 26 4.06 -5.93 -0.06
N GLY A 27 4.45 -6.73 0.94
CA GLY A 27 3.77 -8.00 1.23
C GLY A 27 2.29 -7.83 1.62
N TYR A 28 1.90 -6.70 2.22
CA TYR A 28 0.49 -6.38 2.42
C TYR A 28 -0.22 -6.10 1.09
N CYS A 29 0.37 -5.27 0.24
CA CYS A 29 -0.20 -4.96 -1.08
C CYS A 29 -0.42 -6.23 -1.92
N GLU A 30 0.58 -7.10 -2.03
CA GLU A 30 0.48 -8.37 -2.78
C GLU A 30 -0.61 -9.30 -2.20
N LYS A 31 -0.66 -9.43 -0.86
CA LYS A 31 -1.65 -10.28 -0.18
C LYS A 31 -3.08 -9.79 -0.38
N PHE A 32 -3.30 -8.48 -0.39
CA PHE A 32 -4.64 -7.93 -0.58
C PHE A 32 -5.03 -7.88 -2.06
N HIS A 33 -4.10 -7.59 -2.96
CA HIS A 33 -4.31 -7.67 -4.40
C HIS A 33 -4.67 -9.09 -4.86
N SER A 34 -3.92 -10.11 -4.44
CA SER A 34 -4.22 -11.53 -4.75
C SER A 34 -5.58 -12.02 -4.23
N LYS A 35 -6.18 -11.29 -3.29
CA LYS A 35 -7.54 -11.56 -2.77
C LYS A 35 -8.62 -10.69 -3.42
N ASN A 36 -8.30 -9.97 -4.50
CA ASN A 36 -9.16 -8.99 -5.16
C ASN A 36 -9.70 -7.93 -4.18
N ARG A 37 -8.90 -7.58 -3.16
CA ARG A 37 -9.22 -6.53 -2.17
C ARG A 37 -8.58 -5.19 -2.50
N LEU A 38 -7.63 -5.19 -3.42
CA LEU A 38 -7.10 -4.01 -4.09
C LEU A 38 -7.29 -4.23 -5.58
N SER A 39 -7.72 -3.21 -6.31
CA SER A 39 -7.67 -3.21 -7.77
C SER A 39 -6.22 -3.14 -8.26
N ASP A 40 -6.01 -3.40 -9.55
CA ASP A 40 -4.68 -3.25 -10.17
C ASP A 40 -4.17 -1.81 -10.06
N GLU A 41 -5.05 -0.82 -10.13
CA GLU A 41 -4.71 0.60 -9.99
C GLU A 41 -4.32 0.93 -8.55
N GLU A 42 -5.13 0.51 -7.57
CA GLU A 42 -4.86 0.72 -6.14
C GLU A 42 -3.56 0.04 -5.72
N TYR A 43 -3.31 -1.18 -6.22
CA TYR A 43 -2.06 -1.90 -5.97
C TYR A 43 -0.86 -1.12 -6.52
N LYS A 44 -0.89 -0.71 -7.80
CA LYS A 44 0.21 0.03 -8.42
C LYS A 44 0.49 1.35 -7.69
N ASP A 45 -0.56 2.07 -7.32
CA ASP A 45 -0.46 3.33 -6.60
C ASP A 45 0.18 3.14 -5.20
N LEU A 46 -0.23 2.10 -4.46
CA LEU A 46 0.40 1.77 -3.17
C LEU A 46 1.87 1.36 -3.32
N ILE A 47 2.22 0.59 -4.35
CA ILE A 47 3.63 0.24 -4.61
C ILE A 47 4.46 1.51 -4.86
N LEU A 48 3.96 2.44 -5.69
CA LEU A 48 4.64 3.72 -5.93
C LEU A 48 4.79 4.55 -4.65
N LEU A 49 3.73 4.63 -3.84
CA LEU A 49 3.76 5.30 -2.53
C LEU A 49 4.84 4.70 -1.62
N ILE A 50 4.91 3.38 -1.55
CA ILE A 50 5.91 2.66 -0.75
C ILE A 50 7.31 2.96 -1.27
N GLU A 51 7.58 2.77 -2.55
CA GLU A 51 8.90 3.04 -3.14
C GLU A 51 9.35 4.48 -2.82
N SER A 52 8.49 5.48 -3.06
CA SER A 52 8.80 6.88 -2.78
C SER A 52 8.99 7.18 -1.29
N SER A 53 8.24 6.52 -0.39
CA SER A 53 8.33 6.77 1.06
C SER A 53 9.60 6.20 1.70
N TYR A 54 10.21 5.19 1.08
CA TYR A 54 11.42 4.51 1.54
C TYR A 54 12.64 4.75 0.62
N GLU A 55 12.52 5.54 -0.44
CA GLU A 55 13.65 6.16 -1.14
C GLU A 55 14.25 7.28 -0.27
N ASN A 56 14.92 6.89 0.83
CA ASN A 56 15.89 7.68 1.60
C ASN A 56 16.55 6.79 2.66
#